data_AF-A0A919L4M2-F1
#
_entry.id   AF-A0A919L4M2-F1
#
_cell.length_a   1.000
_cell.length_b   1.000
_cell.length_c   1.000
_cell.angle_alpha   90.00
_cell.angle_beta   90.00
_cell.angle_gamma   90.00
#
_symmetry.space_group_name_H-M   'P 1'
#
loop_
_entity.id
_entity.type
_entity.pdbx_description
1 polymer ?
#
loop_
_entity_poly.entity_id
_entity_poly.type
_entity_poly.pdbx_seq_one_letter_code
_entity_poly.pdbx_strand_id
1 'polypeptide(L)'
;MLLGPVVVLLLAGCGDGGASGPGAAAPPKGGDRHPPSHSATAGATPGRTPAPTHTPTPAHRRARDGRDLDACRDRTCEVEVRQGDTVRFSARFVTDTFTIERITDDRVDFSATDDQPAPLRGYVGGTGAVETGDIRVDFDRTQDGRIILEFSPR
;
A
#
# COMPACT_ATOMS: atom_id res chain seq x y z
N MET A 1 -29.35 36.10 21.36
CA MET A 1 -30.14 35.51 20.27
C MET A 1 -29.81 36.21 18.97
N LEU A 2 -29.02 35.59 18.11
CA LEU A 2 -29.03 35.89 16.68
C LEU A 2 -28.87 34.54 15.94
N LEU A 3 -29.97 34.10 15.35
CA LEU A 3 -30.09 32.99 14.41
C LEU A 3 -29.51 33.43 13.06
N GLY A 4 -28.77 32.55 12.38
CA GLY A 4 -28.35 32.73 11.00
C GLY A 4 -28.00 31.38 10.34
N PRO A 5 -28.24 31.19 9.03
CA PRO A 5 -28.97 30.04 8.51
C PRO A 5 -28.11 28.82 8.14
N VAL A 6 -28.79 27.67 8.16
CA VAL A 6 -28.36 26.34 7.74
C VAL A 6 -28.30 26.27 6.21
N VAL A 7 -27.16 25.84 5.66
CA VAL A 7 -27.00 25.51 4.25
C VAL A 7 -26.97 23.98 4.11
N VAL A 8 -27.98 23.40 3.47
CA VAL A 8 -28.07 21.97 3.14
C VAL A 8 -27.62 21.79 1.68
N LEU A 9 -26.52 21.07 1.47
CA LEU A 9 -26.06 20.64 0.14
C LEU A 9 -26.54 19.20 -0.11
N LEU A 10 -27.40 19.04 -1.12
CA LEU A 10 -27.90 17.76 -1.62
C LEU A 10 -26.84 17.12 -2.53
N LEU A 11 -26.32 15.95 -2.15
CA LEU A 11 -25.49 15.10 -3.00
C LEU A 11 -26.39 14.18 -3.83
N ALA A 12 -26.48 14.44 -5.14
CA ALA A 12 -27.06 13.52 -6.10
C ALA A 12 -26.00 12.49 -6.53
N GLY A 13 -26.28 11.21 -6.30
CA GLY A 13 -25.57 10.08 -6.89
C GLY A 13 -26.37 9.46 -8.03
N CYS A 14 -25.70 8.79 -8.97
CA CYS A 14 -26.16 7.59 -9.71
C CYS A 14 -25.19 7.21 -10.85
N GLY A 15 -25.14 5.91 -11.14
CA GLY A 15 -24.47 5.27 -12.28
C GLY A 15 -23.82 3.96 -11.85
N ASP A 16 -24.58 2.87 -11.62
CA ASP A 16 -25.28 2.00 -12.61
C ASP A 16 -24.28 1.46 -13.65
N GLY A 17 -24.08 0.17 -13.90
CA GLY A 17 -24.83 -1.05 -13.65
C GLY A 17 -24.37 -2.02 -14.75
N GLY A 18 -23.88 -3.21 -14.42
CA GLY A 18 -23.30 -4.11 -15.42
C GLY A 18 -23.31 -5.57 -14.96
N ALA A 19 -24.38 -6.27 -15.34
CA ALA A 19 -24.75 -7.60 -14.89
C ALA A 19 -24.06 -8.76 -15.63
N SER A 20 -23.82 -9.82 -14.86
CA SER A 20 -24.08 -11.25 -15.14
C SER A 20 -23.64 -11.92 -16.45
N GLY A 21 -22.93 -13.04 -16.28
CA GLY A 21 -22.98 -14.17 -17.21
C GLY A 21 -22.55 -15.49 -16.55
N PRO A 22 -23.47 -16.38 -16.15
CA PRO A 22 -23.16 -17.77 -15.83
C PRO A 22 -23.44 -18.66 -17.06
N GLY A 23 -22.38 -19.18 -17.66
CA GLY A 23 -22.47 -20.21 -18.70
C GLY A 23 -22.59 -21.60 -18.07
N ALA A 24 -23.77 -22.21 -18.18
CA ALA A 24 -24.03 -23.61 -17.90
C ALA A 24 -24.15 -24.39 -19.22
N ALA A 25 -23.45 -25.53 -19.36
CA ALA A 25 -23.83 -26.61 -20.28
C ALA A 25 -23.15 -27.95 -19.95
N ALA A 26 -23.96 -28.84 -19.37
CA ALA A 26 -24.12 -30.30 -19.39
C ALA A 26 -23.04 -31.31 -19.94
N PRO A 27 -23.11 -32.60 -19.48
CA PRO A 27 -22.17 -33.69 -19.78
C PRO A 27 -22.65 -34.66 -20.88
N PRO A 28 -21.79 -35.60 -21.34
CA PRO A 28 -22.26 -36.86 -21.90
C PRO A 28 -21.79 -38.12 -21.14
N LYS A 29 -22.71 -39.09 -21.07
CA LYS A 29 -22.57 -40.47 -20.58
C LYS A 29 -22.11 -41.41 -21.70
N GLY A 30 -21.46 -42.50 -21.33
CA GLY A 30 -21.24 -43.72 -22.13
C GLY A 30 -19.96 -44.42 -21.66
N GLY A 31 -19.87 -45.71 -21.38
CA GLY A 31 -20.73 -46.86 -21.65
C GLY A 31 -19.82 -48.07 -21.93
N ASP A 32 -19.64 -48.91 -20.90
CA ASP A 32 -19.47 -50.38 -20.93
C ASP A 32 -18.32 -51.14 -21.64
N ARG A 33 -17.79 -52.11 -20.86
CA ARG A 33 -17.21 -53.44 -21.18
C ARG A 33 -15.68 -53.64 -21.25
N HIS A 34 -15.29 -54.76 -20.65
CA HIS A 34 -13.98 -55.25 -20.18
C HIS A 34 -13.67 -56.61 -20.90
N PRO A 35 -12.56 -57.31 -20.61
CA PRO A 35 -11.16 -57.24 -21.12
C PRO A 35 -10.79 -58.46 -22.02
N PRO A 36 -9.52 -58.71 -22.43
CA PRO A 36 -8.60 -59.47 -21.56
C PRO A 36 -7.09 -59.15 -21.65
N SER A 37 -6.43 -59.60 -20.58
CA SER A 37 -5.01 -59.82 -20.25
C SER A 37 -3.93 -59.76 -21.33
N HIS A 38 -2.87 -59.00 -21.01
CA HIS A 38 -1.49 -59.41 -21.27
C HIS A 38 -0.59 -59.05 -20.08
N SER A 39 0.08 -60.08 -19.55
CA SER A 39 1.10 -59.99 -18.51
C SER A 39 2.37 -59.32 -19.06
N ALA A 40 2.90 -58.33 -18.33
CA ALA A 40 4.29 -57.93 -18.45
C ALA A 40 4.78 -57.37 -17.10
N THR A 41 5.74 -58.08 -16.52
CA THR A 41 6.50 -57.75 -15.33
C THR A 41 7.48 -56.60 -15.63
N ALA A 42 7.44 -55.48 -14.91
CA ALA A 42 8.60 -54.60 -14.71
C ALA A 42 8.35 -53.49 -13.67
N GLY A 43 9.16 -53.50 -12.60
CA GLY A 43 9.69 -52.30 -11.93
C GLY A 43 8.73 -51.46 -11.09
N ALA A 44 8.74 -51.67 -9.77
CA ALA A 44 8.27 -50.68 -8.81
C ALA A 44 9.17 -49.44 -8.86
N THR A 45 8.73 -48.39 -9.53
CA THR A 45 9.36 -47.06 -9.47
C THR A 45 8.95 -46.40 -8.15
N PRO A 46 9.89 -45.87 -7.34
CA PRO A 46 9.52 -45.16 -6.12
C PRO A 46 8.68 -43.95 -6.49
N GLY A 47 7.46 -43.87 -5.93
CA GLY A 47 6.63 -42.67 -6.05
C GLY A 47 7.40 -41.47 -5.52
N ARG A 48 7.77 -40.54 -6.39
CA ARG A 48 8.27 -39.23 -5.97
C ARG A 48 7.12 -38.52 -5.28
N THR A 49 7.15 -38.50 -3.95
CA THR A 49 6.38 -37.56 -3.15
C THR A 49 6.65 -36.15 -3.68
N PRO A 50 5.63 -35.36 -4.06
CA PRO A 50 5.85 -33.97 -4.42
C PRO A 50 6.49 -33.27 -3.23
N ALA A 51 7.66 -32.68 -3.45
CA ALA A 51 8.31 -31.87 -2.44
C ALA A 51 7.34 -30.75 -2.01
N PRO A 52 7.25 -30.42 -0.72
CA PRO A 52 6.44 -29.29 -0.28
C PRO A 52 6.92 -28.04 -1.00
N THR A 53 6.04 -27.45 -1.80
CA THR A 53 6.28 -26.15 -2.43
C THR A 53 6.38 -25.14 -1.29
N HIS A 54 7.60 -24.66 -1.02
CA HIS A 54 7.80 -23.58 -0.07
C HIS A 54 7.12 -22.33 -0.64
N THR A 55 5.92 -22.02 -0.16
CA THR A 55 5.29 -20.72 -0.42
C THR A 55 6.21 -19.66 0.19
N PRO A 56 6.76 -18.71 -0.60
CA PRO A 56 7.56 -17.63 -0.04
C PRO A 56 6.68 -16.86 0.96
N THR A 57 7.14 -16.74 2.19
CA THR A 57 6.53 -15.82 3.15
C THR A 57 6.65 -14.41 2.57
N PRO A 58 5.57 -13.60 2.55
CA PRO A 58 5.65 -12.23 2.06
C PRO A 58 6.74 -11.47 2.82
N ALA A 59 7.71 -10.93 2.08
CA ALA A 59 8.75 -10.11 2.66
C ALA A 59 8.13 -8.81 3.16
N HIS A 60 8.23 -8.55 4.46
CA HIS A 60 7.84 -7.26 5.03
C HIS A 60 8.67 -6.16 4.37
N ARG A 61 8.02 -5.16 3.74
CA ARG A 61 8.73 -4.01 3.17
C ARG A 61 9.54 -3.32 4.28
N ARG A 62 10.78 -2.94 3.96
CA ARG A 62 11.67 -2.20 4.83
C ARG A 62 12.09 -0.93 4.11
N ALA A 63 12.09 0.17 4.84
CA ALA A 63 12.60 1.44 4.36
C ALA A 63 14.09 1.30 4.03
N ARG A 64 14.55 1.84 2.89
CA ARG A 64 15.96 1.77 2.46
C ARG A 64 16.92 2.29 3.53
N ASP A 65 16.55 3.38 4.18
CA ASP A 65 17.35 4.08 5.18
C ASP A 65 16.87 3.76 6.61
N GLY A 66 15.93 2.83 6.78
CA GLY A 66 15.44 2.38 8.08
C GLY A 66 14.85 3.53 8.90
N ARG A 67 15.37 3.76 10.11
CA ARG A 67 14.93 4.84 11.03
C ARG A 67 15.86 6.05 11.02
N ASP A 68 16.82 6.12 10.09
CA ASP A 68 17.79 7.20 10.00
C ASP A 68 17.16 8.43 9.32
N LEU A 69 16.52 9.30 10.10
CA LEU A 69 15.88 10.51 9.58
C LEU A 69 16.88 11.54 9.03
N ASP A 70 18.17 11.47 9.43
CA ASP A 70 19.21 12.35 8.91
C ASP A 70 19.70 11.90 7.52
N ALA A 71 19.36 10.69 7.05
CA ALA A 71 19.57 10.29 5.66
C ALA A 71 18.82 11.22 4.68
N CYS A 72 17.76 11.88 5.13
CA CYS A 72 16.91 12.75 4.31
C CYS A 72 17.46 14.15 4.05
N ARG A 73 18.69 14.47 4.49
CA ARG A 73 19.25 15.83 4.36
C ARG A 73 19.34 16.33 2.93
N ASP A 74 19.41 15.43 1.95
CA ASP A 74 19.48 15.72 0.51
C ASP A 74 18.13 15.59 -0.22
N ARG A 75 17.04 15.30 0.50
CA ARG A 75 15.68 15.04 0.00
C ARG A 75 15.53 13.72 -0.78
N THR A 76 16.48 12.79 -0.69
CA THR A 76 16.44 11.50 -1.38
C THR A 76 16.65 10.35 -0.38
N CYS A 77 15.60 10.02 0.35
CA CYS A 77 15.64 8.99 1.38
C CYS A 77 14.34 8.18 1.41
N GLU A 78 14.38 7.01 2.01
CA GLU A 78 13.19 6.22 2.35
C GLU A 78 13.32 5.78 3.81
N VAL A 79 12.46 6.32 4.68
CA VAL A 79 12.56 6.16 6.15
C VAL A 79 11.24 5.67 6.75
N GLU A 80 11.34 4.83 7.77
CA GLU A 80 10.25 4.44 8.64
C GLU A 80 10.00 5.56 9.66
N VAL A 81 8.76 6.02 9.81
CA VAL A 81 8.38 7.11 10.72
C VAL A 81 7.35 6.67 11.78
N ARG A 82 7.30 7.42 12.87
CA ARG A 82 6.38 7.32 14.00
C ARG A 82 5.77 8.69 14.27
N GLN A 83 4.70 8.69 15.03
CA GLN A 83 4.13 9.94 15.52
C GLN A 83 5.17 10.74 16.31
N GLY A 84 5.27 12.03 16.02
CA GLY A 84 6.22 12.97 16.61
C GLY A 84 7.58 13.04 15.91
N ASP A 85 7.86 12.17 14.94
CA ASP A 85 9.11 12.25 14.18
C ASP A 85 9.13 13.51 13.30
N THR A 86 10.29 14.15 13.23
CA THR A 86 10.56 15.28 12.34
C THR A 86 11.74 14.96 11.45
N VAL A 87 11.50 14.92 10.15
CA VAL A 87 12.53 14.87 9.10
C VAL A 87 13.02 16.29 8.84
N ARG A 88 14.34 16.49 8.82
CA ARG A 88 14.96 17.80 8.59
C ARG A 88 15.77 17.77 7.31
N PHE A 89 15.55 18.74 6.44
CA PHE A 89 16.30 18.89 5.21
C PHE A 89 17.50 19.83 5.42
N SER A 90 18.33 19.97 4.39
CA SER A 90 19.39 20.98 4.36
C SER A 90 18.80 22.37 4.10
N ALA A 91 19.31 23.41 4.77
CA ALA A 91 18.86 24.80 4.66
C ALA A 91 19.04 25.44 3.25
N ARG A 92 19.59 24.70 2.28
CA ARG A 92 19.67 25.12 0.87
C ARG A 92 18.38 24.84 0.08
N PHE A 93 17.44 24.12 0.67
CA PHE A 93 16.17 23.71 0.05
C PHE A 93 15.03 24.58 0.53
N VAL A 94 13.91 24.57 -0.21
CA VAL A 94 12.72 25.36 0.14
C VAL A 94 12.01 24.76 1.34
N THR A 95 11.86 23.43 1.38
CA THR A 95 11.29 22.76 2.54
C THR A 95 12.35 22.54 3.62
N ASP A 96 12.08 23.01 4.83
CA ASP A 96 12.97 22.89 6.00
C ASP A 96 12.73 21.61 6.79
N THR A 97 11.46 21.34 7.12
CA THR A 97 11.07 20.20 7.96
C THR A 97 9.78 19.55 7.49
N PHE A 98 9.66 18.25 7.77
CA PHE A 98 8.45 17.46 7.61
C PHE A 98 8.18 16.67 8.90
N THR A 99 7.05 16.93 9.56
CA THR A 99 6.72 16.37 10.88
C THR A 99 5.48 15.50 10.81
N ILE A 100 5.54 14.33 11.44
CA ILE A 100 4.38 13.45 11.62
C ILE A 100 3.67 13.84 12.90
N GLU A 101 2.51 14.49 12.78
CA GLU A 101 1.79 15.01 13.94
C GLU A 101 0.99 13.91 14.63
N ARG A 102 0.33 13.05 13.85
CA ARG A 102 -0.53 11.99 14.37
C ARG A 102 -0.67 10.84 13.37
N ILE A 103 -0.73 9.63 13.88
CA ILE A 103 -1.03 8.42 13.10
C ILE A 103 -2.29 7.78 13.69
N THR A 104 -3.27 7.47 12.85
CA THR A 104 -4.46 6.67 13.19
C THR A 104 -4.58 5.47 12.25
N ASP A 105 -5.55 4.59 12.51
CA ASP A 105 -5.80 3.38 11.72
C ASP A 105 -6.15 3.66 10.25
N ASP A 106 -6.60 4.87 9.94
CA ASP A 106 -7.07 5.28 8.61
C ASP A 106 -6.25 6.42 7.97
N ARG A 107 -5.51 7.22 8.75
CA ARG A 107 -4.75 8.37 8.22
C ARG A 107 -3.45 8.67 8.95
N VAL A 108 -2.63 9.52 8.32
CA VAL A 108 -1.44 10.16 8.88
C VAL A 108 -1.61 11.67 8.73
N ASP A 109 -1.66 12.40 9.84
CA ASP A 109 -1.62 13.86 9.87
C ASP A 109 -0.17 14.34 9.91
N PHE A 110 0.17 15.34 9.10
CA PHE A 110 1.51 15.87 8.99
C PHE A 110 1.52 17.40 8.91
N SER A 111 2.67 17.98 9.19
CA SER A 111 2.99 19.35 8.84
C SER A 111 4.34 19.49 8.16
N ALA A 112 4.49 20.52 7.33
CA ALA A 112 5.74 20.87 6.70
C ALA A 112 6.01 22.37 6.89
N THR A 113 7.28 22.72 7.07
CA THR A 113 7.73 24.12 7.10
C THR A 113 8.58 24.39 5.88
N ASP A 114 8.37 25.54 5.27
CA ASP A 114 9.12 26.05 4.13
C ASP A 114 9.33 27.57 4.29
N ASP A 115 9.59 28.29 3.20
CA ASP A 115 9.77 29.74 3.19
C ASP A 115 8.48 30.54 3.50
N GLN A 116 7.34 29.86 3.69
CA GLN A 116 6.08 30.49 4.05
C GLN A 116 5.97 30.76 5.57
N PRO A 117 5.24 31.81 5.98
CA PRO A 117 5.14 32.21 7.38
C PRO A 117 4.35 31.22 8.27
N ALA A 118 3.56 30.32 7.67
CA ALA A 118 2.76 29.34 8.39
C ALA A 118 3.05 27.94 7.87
N PRO A 119 3.13 26.92 8.75
CA PRO A 119 3.36 25.55 8.32
C PRO A 119 2.20 25.04 7.46
N LEU A 120 2.53 24.37 6.36
CA LEU A 120 1.56 23.55 5.64
C LEU A 120 1.12 22.41 6.56
N ARG A 121 -0.18 22.11 6.59
CA ARG A 121 -0.76 20.98 7.32
C ARG A 121 -1.67 20.17 6.42
N GLY A 122 -1.68 18.86 6.60
CA GLY A 122 -2.52 17.97 5.81
C GLY A 122 -2.64 16.59 6.42
N TYR A 123 -3.35 15.71 5.73
CA TYR A 123 -3.42 14.30 6.06
C TYR A 123 -3.44 13.44 4.81
N VAL A 124 -2.93 12.22 4.93
CA VAL A 124 -3.02 11.17 3.90
C VAL A 124 -3.75 9.97 4.49
N GLY A 125 -4.75 9.46 3.77
CA GLY A 125 -5.42 8.20 4.10
C GLY A 125 -4.78 7.03 3.35
N GLY A 126 -4.42 5.96 4.06
CA GLY A 126 -3.75 4.80 3.45
C GLY A 126 -2.39 5.12 2.84
N THR A 127 -2.19 4.69 1.58
CA THR A 127 -1.01 5.00 0.75
C THR A 127 -1.34 6.19 -0.15
N GLY A 128 -0.40 7.12 -0.33
CA GLY A 128 -0.64 8.31 -1.14
C GLY A 128 0.62 9.14 -1.32
N ALA A 129 0.49 10.29 -1.96
CA ALA A 129 1.61 11.21 -2.17
C ALA A 129 1.20 12.65 -1.90
N VAL A 130 2.15 13.44 -1.44
CA VAL A 130 1.97 14.87 -1.19
C VAL A 130 3.16 15.62 -1.76
N GLU A 131 2.90 16.83 -2.23
CA GLU A 131 3.92 17.75 -2.74
C GLU A 131 3.92 19.00 -1.87
N THR A 132 5.10 19.40 -1.39
CA THR A 132 5.30 20.60 -0.57
C THR A 132 6.64 21.20 -0.91
N GLY A 133 6.70 22.53 -1.09
CA GLY A 133 7.89 23.23 -1.58
C GLY A 133 8.52 22.53 -2.78
N ASP A 134 9.75 22.05 -2.56
CA ASP A 134 10.61 21.40 -3.54
C ASP A 134 10.77 19.87 -3.31
N ILE A 135 9.84 19.25 -2.58
CA ILE A 135 9.81 17.80 -2.32
C ILE A 135 8.47 17.15 -2.66
N ARG A 136 8.56 15.89 -3.06
CA ARG A 136 7.46 14.92 -3.10
C ARG A 136 7.68 13.92 -1.97
N VAL A 137 6.60 13.58 -1.27
CA VAL A 137 6.58 12.59 -0.18
C VAL A 137 5.56 11.52 -0.51
N ASP A 138 6.02 10.30 -0.75
CA ASP A 138 5.18 9.12 -0.93
C ASP A 138 5.03 8.40 0.42
N PHE A 139 3.78 8.22 0.84
CA PHE A 139 3.37 7.55 2.07
C PHE A 139 3.01 6.11 1.77
N ASP A 140 3.65 5.17 2.46
CA ASP A 140 3.31 3.76 2.39
C ASP A 140 3.04 3.19 3.77
N ARG A 141 1.91 2.50 3.92
CA ARG A 141 1.55 1.79 5.14
C ARG A 141 1.78 0.30 4.93
N THR A 142 2.74 -0.22 5.68
CA THR A 142 3.06 -1.66 5.66
C THR A 142 1.95 -2.48 6.33
N GLN A 143 1.89 -3.78 6.00
CA GLN A 143 0.92 -4.71 6.58
C GLN A 143 1.04 -4.85 8.11
N ASP A 144 2.22 -4.59 8.67
CA ASP A 144 2.49 -4.62 10.10
C ASP A 144 2.32 -3.24 10.77
N GLY A 145 1.68 -2.28 10.08
CA GLY A 145 1.24 -1.00 10.65
C GLY A 145 2.30 0.09 10.70
N ARG A 146 3.51 -0.16 10.19
CA ARG A 146 4.57 0.85 10.09
C ARG A 146 4.32 1.78 8.91
N ILE A 147 4.71 3.04 9.06
CA ILE A 147 4.65 4.06 8.01
C ILE A 147 6.04 4.23 7.43
N ILE A 148 6.17 4.07 6.13
CA ILE A 148 7.39 4.36 5.37
C ILE A 148 7.11 5.61 4.53
N LEU A 149 8.00 6.59 4.61
CA LEU A 149 7.99 7.77 3.76
C LEU A 149 9.16 7.70 2.78
N GLU A 150 8.87 7.90 1.51
CA GLU A 150 9.88 8.09 0.48
C GLU A 150 9.89 9.56 0.05
N PHE A 151 11.04 10.20 0.21
CA PHE A 151 11.25 11.59 -0.17
C PHE A 151 12.02 11.66 -1.48
N SER A 152 11.56 12.50 -2.40
CA SER A 152 12.24 12.80 -3.65
C SER A 152 12.13 14.29 -4.03
N PRO A 153 13.10 14.86 -4.76
CA PRO A 153 12.95 16.19 -5.34
C PRO A 153 11.80 16.27 -6.35
N ARG A 154 11.15 17.43 -6.45
CA ARG A 154 10.15 17.74 -7.50
C ARG A 154 10.79 18.24 -8.79
#